data_AF-A0A3B4YIX1-F1
#
_entry.id   AF-A0A3B4YIX1-F1
#
_cell.length_a   1.000
_cell.length_b   1.000
_cell.length_c   1.000
_cell.angle_alpha   90.00
_cell.angle_beta   90.00
_cell.angle_gamma   90.00
#
_symmetry.space_group_name_H-M   'P 1'
#
loop_
_entity.id
_entity.type
_entity.pdbx_description
1 polymer ?
#
loop_
_entity_poly.entity_id
_entity_poly.type
_entity_poly.pdbx_seq_one_letter_code
_entity_poly.pdbx_strand_id
1 'polypeptide(L)'
;MGSRIKESPESTFEAYLEVSHPGTHSSKPEVRRQFPEDYTDQETLQTVPKFCFPFSMDSLTVNQVGQNFTFVLTDIESKQRFGFCRLSSGAHTCYCILR
;
A
#
# COMPACT_ATOMS: atom_id res chain seq x y z
N MET A 1 -20.08 -6.72 20.15
CA MET A 1 -19.39 -6.91 18.86
C MET A 1 -19.85 -5.78 17.94
N GLY A 2 -18.97 -4.84 17.63
CA GLY A 2 -19.27 -3.66 16.80
C GLY A 2 -18.47 -3.65 15.51
N SER A 3 -18.82 -2.73 14.60
CA SER A 3 -18.12 -2.52 13.34
C SER A 3 -16.65 -2.14 13.56
N ARG A 4 -15.74 -2.69 12.74
CA ARG A 4 -14.33 -2.29 12.70
C ARG A 4 -14.07 -1.17 11.68
N ILE A 5 -15.11 -0.65 11.04
CA ILE A 5 -15.00 0.52 10.16
C ILE A 5 -15.01 1.79 11.02
N LYS A 6 -14.23 2.79 10.62
CA LYS A 6 -14.25 4.14 11.20
C LYS A 6 -15.49 4.87 10.66
N GLU A 7 -16.45 5.18 11.54
CA GLU A 7 -17.76 5.72 11.13
C GLU A 7 -17.68 7.17 10.63
N SER A 8 -16.73 7.95 11.15
CA SER A 8 -16.55 9.37 10.80
C SER A 8 -15.07 9.68 10.56
N PRO A 9 -14.52 9.30 9.38
CA PRO A 9 -13.16 9.68 9.00
C PRO A 9 -13.08 11.18 8.70
N GLU A 10 -11.93 11.80 9.01
CA GLU A 10 -11.72 13.24 8.82
C GLU A 10 -11.52 13.61 7.34
N SER A 11 -11.03 12.67 6.53
CA SER A 11 -10.79 12.83 5.09
C SER A 11 -11.33 11.63 4.30
N THR A 12 -11.45 11.79 2.98
CA THR A 12 -11.84 10.67 2.09
C THR A 12 -10.75 9.59 2.01
N PHE A 13 -9.48 10.01 2.10
CA PHE A 13 -8.31 9.15 2.17
C PHE A 13 -7.20 9.88 2.96
N GLU A 14 -6.32 9.13 3.61
CA GLU A 14 -5.21 9.66 4.41
C GLU A 14 -4.01 10.01 3.52
N ALA A 15 -3.63 9.10 2.63
CA ALA A 15 -2.47 9.25 1.75
C ALA A 15 -2.63 8.49 0.44
N TYR A 16 -2.07 9.04 -0.62
CA TYR A 16 -1.76 8.33 -1.85
C TYR A 16 -0.25 8.10 -1.91
N LEU A 17 0.18 6.90 -2.30
CA LEU A 17 1.57 6.51 -2.46
C LEU A 17 1.77 5.83 -3.82
N GLU A 18 2.73 6.32 -4.59
CA GLU A 18 3.28 5.64 -5.75
C GLU A 18 4.57 4.96 -5.33
N VAL A 19 4.58 3.63 -5.36
CA VAL A 19 5.69 2.81 -4.87
C VAL A 19 6.29 2.04 -6.03
N SER A 20 7.61 2.13 -6.21
CA SER A 20 8.34 1.36 -7.21
C SER A 20 9.16 0.25 -6.57
N HIS A 21 9.26 -0.89 -7.22
CA HIS A 21 10.20 -1.95 -6.85
C HIS A 21 11.18 -2.21 -7.99
N PRO A 22 12.50 -1.98 -7.79
CA PRO A 22 13.52 -2.12 -8.84
C PRO A 22 13.70 -3.53 -9.42
N GLY A 23 13.03 -4.56 -8.89
CA GLY A 23 13.09 -5.93 -9.41
C GLY A 23 14.40 -6.68 -9.13
N THR A 24 15.29 -6.15 -8.29
CA THR A 24 16.47 -6.88 -7.82
C THR A 24 16.22 -7.47 -6.44
N HIS A 25 16.68 -8.72 -6.21
CA HIS A 25 16.47 -9.52 -4.99
C HIS A 25 16.74 -8.81 -3.65
N SER A 26 17.60 -7.78 -3.65
CA SER A 26 17.99 -7.04 -2.45
C SER A 26 17.38 -5.64 -2.35
N SER A 27 16.70 -5.18 -3.40
CA SER A 27 16.08 -3.86 -3.40
C SER A 27 14.81 -3.86 -2.56
N LYS A 28 14.58 -2.79 -1.80
CA LYS A 28 13.31 -2.58 -1.09
C LYS A 28 12.37 -1.78 -2.01
N PRO A 29 11.04 -1.95 -1.86
CA PRO A 29 10.10 -1.04 -2.49
C PRO A 29 10.28 0.37 -1.92
N GLU A 30 10.27 1.37 -2.80
CA GLU A 30 10.54 2.77 -2.48
C GLU A 30 9.37 3.65 -2.91
N VAL A 31 9.00 4.61 -2.06
CA VAL A 31 8.02 5.65 -2.40
C VAL A 31 8.65 6.63 -3.39
N ARG A 32 8.06 6.73 -4.59
CA ARG A 32 8.46 7.68 -5.64
C ARG A 32 7.69 8.98 -5.58
N ARG A 33 6.43 8.90 -5.17
CA ARG A 33 5.55 10.05 -5.01
C ARG A 33 4.56 9.78 -3.87
N GLN A 34 4.22 10.83 -3.16
CA GLN A 34 3.16 10.80 -2.16
C GLN A 34 2.25 12.02 -2.32
N PHE A 35 1.00 11.88 -1.90
CA PHE A 35 0.08 13.00 -1.74
C PHE A 35 -0.76 12.77 -0.46
N PRO A 36 -0.89 13.76 0.43
CA PRO A 36 -0.24 15.07 0.40
C PRO A 36 1.29 15.01 0.45
N GLU A 37 1.97 16.02 -0.11
CA GLU A 37 3.45 16.06 -0.13
C GLU A 37 4.03 16.17 1.29
N ASP A 38 3.28 16.78 2.21
CA ASP A 38 3.61 16.96 3.62
C ASP A 38 3.10 15.82 4.51
N TYR A 39 2.65 14.69 3.95
CA TYR A 39 2.29 13.52 4.75
C TYR A 39 3.52 12.96 5.51
N THR A 40 3.49 13.00 6.84
CA THR A 40 4.67 12.73 7.69
C THR A 40 4.61 11.43 8.50
N ASP A 41 3.57 10.60 8.36
CA ASP A 41 3.47 9.35 9.12
C ASP A 41 4.52 8.33 8.61
N GLN A 42 5.65 8.28 9.33
CA GLN A 42 6.78 7.40 9.05
C GLN A 42 6.43 5.92 9.13
N GLU A 43 5.50 5.51 10.00
CA GLU A 43 5.10 4.11 10.12
C GLU A 43 4.35 3.68 8.86
N THR A 44 3.41 4.51 8.41
CA THR A 44 2.69 4.29 7.16
C THR A 44 3.63 4.30 5.96
N LEU A 45 4.53 5.29 5.87
CA LEU A 45 5.50 5.41 4.77
C LEU A 45 6.50 4.23 4.70
N GLN A 46 6.77 3.55 5.80
CA GLN A 46 7.62 2.35 5.81
C GLN A 46 6.83 1.05 5.59
N THR A 47 5.56 1.02 5.99
CA THR A 47 4.74 -0.19 5.99
C THR A 47 4.05 -0.38 4.64
N VAL A 48 3.40 0.66 4.11
CA VAL A 48 2.63 0.57 2.86
C VAL A 48 3.47 0.07 1.68
N PRO A 49 4.73 0.50 1.48
CA PRO A 49 5.56 -0.05 0.40
C PRO A 49 5.73 -1.57 0.45
N LYS A 50 5.83 -2.16 1.65
CA LYS A 50 5.94 -3.62 1.81
C LYS A 50 4.63 -4.32 1.45
N PHE A 51 3.50 -3.73 1.82
CA PHE A 51 2.17 -4.25 1.49
C PHE A 51 1.76 -4.01 0.03
N CYS A 52 2.39 -3.07 -0.66
CA CYS A 52 2.23 -2.86 -2.10
C CYS A 52 2.78 -4.03 -2.93
N PHE A 53 3.74 -4.79 -2.38
CA PHE A 53 4.34 -5.97 -3.02
C PHE A 53 4.31 -7.15 -2.04
N PRO A 54 3.14 -7.73 -1.73
CA PRO A 54 2.98 -8.78 -0.72
C PRO A 54 3.42 -10.17 -1.24
N PHE A 55 4.44 -10.22 -2.08
CA PHE A 55 4.96 -11.40 -2.74
C PHE A 55 6.46 -11.24 -3.00
N SER A 56 7.15 -12.35 -3.27
CA SER A 56 8.53 -12.30 -3.75
C SER A 56 8.55 -11.89 -5.23
N MET A 57 9.35 -10.88 -5.58
CA MET A 57 9.58 -10.46 -6.97
C MET A 57 10.23 -11.56 -7.83
N ASP A 58 10.86 -12.53 -7.19
CA ASP A 58 11.57 -13.63 -7.86
C ASP A 58 10.61 -14.74 -8.33
N SER A 59 9.33 -14.61 -7.98
CA SER A 59 8.32 -15.57 -8.38
C SER A 59 8.10 -15.51 -9.90
N LEU A 60 8.14 -16.67 -10.55
CA LEU A 60 7.82 -16.83 -11.98
C LEU A 60 6.40 -16.35 -12.34
N THR A 61 5.54 -16.18 -11.34
CA THR A 61 4.15 -15.75 -11.48
C THR A 61 3.93 -14.26 -11.20
N VAL A 62 4.98 -13.44 -11.07
CA VAL A 62 4.83 -12.00 -10.79
C VAL A 62 3.94 -11.29 -11.83
N ASN A 63 4.02 -11.74 -13.09
CA ASN A 63 3.22 -11.21 -14.20
C ASN A 63 1.76 -11.70 -14.19
N GLN A 64 1.41 -12.65 -13.32
CA GLN A 64 0.08 -13.22 -13.15
C GLN A 64 -0.62 -12.67 -11.90
N VAL A 65 0.02 -11.80 -11.13
CA VAL A 65 -0.59 -11.18 -9.94
C VAL A 65 -1.74 -10.28 -10.38
N GLY A 66 -2.86 -10.35 -9.65
CA GLY A 66 -4.01 -9.49 -9.90
C GLY A 66 -3.62 -8.01 -9.85
N GLN A 67 -4.05 -7.25 -10.86
CA GLN A 67 -3.69 -5.82 -10.95
C GLN A 67 -4.29 -5.01 -9.81
N ASN A 68 -5.45 -5.37 -9.27
CA ASN A 68 -6.07 -4.66 -8.16
C ASN A 68 -6.19 -5.58 -6.95
N PHE A 69 -5.81 -5.08 -5.78
CA PHE A 69 -6.00 -5.76 -4.51
C PHE A 69 -6.17 -4.73 -3.39
N THR A 70 -6.67 -5.17 -2.24
CA THR A 70 -6.80 -4.30 -1.07
C THR A 70 -6.17 -4.98 0.13
N PHE A 71 -5.21 -4.34 0.77
CA PHE A 71 -4.71 -4.78 2.08
C PHE A 71 -5.39 -3.99 3.21
N VAL A 72 -5.30 -4.50 4.43
CA VAL A 72 -5.88 -3.86 5.61
C VAL A 72 -4.80 -3.68 6.68
N LEU A 73 -4.61 -2.45 7.15
CA LEU A 73 -3.87 -2.15 8.37
C LEU A 73 -4.87 -2.03 9.51
N THR A 74 -4.57 -2.65 10.65
CA THR A 74 -5.43 -2.57 11.83
C THR A 74 -4.75 -1.68 12.85
N ASP A 75 -5.46 -0.66 13.32
CA ASP A 75 -4.93 0.24 14.36
C ASP A 75 -5.11 -0.33 15.77
N ILE A 76 -4.68 0.43 16.77
CA ILE A 76 -4.75 0.05 18.19
C ILE A 76 -6.20 -0.09 18.70
N GLU A 77 -7.15 0.61 18.09
CA GLU A 77 -8.59 0.52 18.39
C GLU A 77 -9.27 -0.63 17.64
N SER A 78 -8.48 -1.48 16.95
CA SER A 78 -8.94 -2.55 16.08
C SER A 78 -9.81 -2.07 14.91
N LYS A 79 -9.66 -0.81 14.50
CA LYS A 79 -10.28 -0.26 13.30
C LYS A 79 -9.42 -0.54 12.08
N GLN A 80 -10.08 -0.66 10.94
CA GLN A 80 -9.47 -1.06 9.67
C GLN A 80 -9.19 0.17 8.81
N ARG A 81 -7.92 0.31 8.41
CA ARG A 81 -7.47 1.18 7.33
C ARG A 81 -7.24 0.35 6.07
N PHE A 82 -7.82 0.77 4.95
CA PHE A 82 -7.82 0.04 3.68
C PHE A 82 -6.80 0.65 2.73
N GLY A 83 -5.83 -0.16 2.31
CA GLY A 83 -4.87 0.19 1.26
C GLY A 83 -5.34 -0.37 -0.07
N PHE A 84 -5.98 0.48 -0.89
CA PHE A 84 -6.45 0.13 -2.21
C PHE A 84 -5.30 0.22 -3.21
N CYS A 85 -4.84 -0.92 -3.70
CA CYS A 85 -3.66 -1.03 -4.55
C CYS A 85 -4.04 -1.33 -5.99
N ARG A 86 -3.33 -0.68 -6.91
CA ARG A 86 -3.23 -1.05 -8.30
C ARG A 86 -1.77 -1.30 -8.68
N LEU A 87 -1.42 -2.53 -9.00
CA LEU A 87 -0.14 -2.91 -9.58
C LEU A 87 -0.12 -2.65 -11.09
N SER A 88 1.00 -2.12 -11.57
CA SER A 88 1.28 -2.02 -13.01
C SER A 88 1.50 -3.41 -13.62
N SER A 89 1.33 -3.52 -14.93
CA SER A 89 1.82 -4.69 -15.67
C SER A 89 3.32 -4.89 -15.38
N GLY A 90 3.73 -6.12 -15.08
CA GLY A 90 5.10 -6.43 -14.67
C GLY A 90 5.39 -6.25 -13.17
N ALA A 91 4.43 -5.78 -12.37
CA ALA A 91 4.57 -5.61 -10.92
C ALA A 91 5.79 -4.77 -10.50
N HIS A 92 6.15 -3.75 -11.29
CA HIS A 92 7.26 -2.84 -10.98
C HIS A 92 6.81 -1.58 -10.23
N THR A 93 5.55 -1.18 -10.40
CA THR A 93 4.98 0.00 -9.74
C THR A 93 3.63 -0.37 -9.13
N CYS A 94 3.37 0.11 -7.92
CA CYS A 94 2.09 0.02 -7.24
C CYS A 94 1.58 1.43 -6.92
N TYR A 95 0.31 1.66 -7.19
CA TYR A 95 -0.41 2.88 -6.82
C TYR A 95 -1.35 2.54 -5.68
N CYS A 96 -1.14 3.12 -4.50
CA CYS A 96 -1.91 2.82 -3.30
C CYS A 96 -2.63 4.07 -2.80
N ILE A 97 -3.93 3.95 -2.51
CA ILE A 97 -4.70 4.93 -1.73
C ILE A 97 -4.99 4.31 -0.37
N LEU A 98 -4.54 4.95 0.70
CA LEU A 98 -4.80 4.54 2.08
C LEU A 98 -5.98 5.34 2.65
N ARG A 99 -6.98 4.64 3.19
CA ARG A 99 -8.17 5.21 3.81
C ARG A 99 -8.39 4.63 5.20
#